data_AF-A0AAD4E4S0-F1
#
_entry.id   AF-A0AAD4E4S0-F1
#
_cell.length_a   1.000
_cell.length_b   1.000
_cell.length_c   1.000
_cell.angle_alpha   90.00
_cell.angle_beta   90.00
_cell.angle_gamma   90.00
#
_symmetry.space_group_name_H-M   'P 1'
#
loop_
_entity.id
_entity.type
_entity.pdbx_description
1 polymer ?
#
loop_
_entity_poly.entity_id
_entity_poly.type
_entity_poly.pdbx_seq_one_letter_code
_entity_poly.pdbx_strand_id
1 'polypeptide(L)'
;MSTNTHSISTFDGGVLASIRQSIADFLRRCGLKYMDVTIDEAYHSECCQEAINCGFPMDGKYSIHEYMDVGVAMASNAYTHLPDAARMWMCLFTAIATRIDDKVVRGEDMIDVYHFNERFVSCQPQGDPILNALDVILREIASLHSPLVSSLITASTLNFMVANCLDFETEDMQISPKAPLYPEYSRLLSGLVDGYVLFIFPSMLPTTEYIQCMPDLRIVVNHTNDILSYYKEEMQGDNANYLSLMAASRTSTKQDALLELIEKTVQAHHNILECLRPGSEAYDAYVSFFEGYVKFHVALKRYKLKDIMAEISSS
;
A
#
# COMPACT_ATOMS: atom_id res chain seq x y z
N MET A 1 -17.47 -24.26 -37.02
CA MET A 1 -17.73 -23.08 -36.18
C MET A 1 -17.84 -23.58 -34.75
N SER A 2 -16.70 -23.68 -34.07
CA SER A 2 -16.63 -24.21 -32.71
C SER A 2 -16.64 -23.04 -31.74
N THR A 3 -17.67 -23.00 -30.90
CA THR A 3 -17.79 -22.12 -29.75
C THR A 3 -16.84 -22.61 -28.67
N ASN A 4 -15.70 -21.92 -28.50
CA ASN A 4 -14.85 -22.10 -27.33
C ASN A 4 -15.51 -21.37 -26.15
N THR A 5 -16.24 -22.13 -25.34
CA THR A 5 -16.57 -21.75 -23.97
C THR A 5 -15.30 -21.81 -23.15
N HIS A 6 -14.78 -20.65 -22.74
CA HIS A 6 -13.72 -20.55 -21.75
C HIS A 6 -14.16 -21.26 -20.47
N SER A 7 -13.44 -22.32 -20.12
CA SER A 7 -13.57 -22.99 -18.83
C SER A 7 -13.17 -22.01 -17.74
N ILE A 8 -14.12 -21.67 -16.88
CA ILE A 8 -13.83 -21.08 -15.57
C ILE A 8 -12.89 -22.07 -14.88
N SER A 9 -11.65 -21.62 -14.64
CA SER A 9 -10.66 -22.31 -13.83
C SER A 9 -11.32 -22.69 -12.50
N THR A 10 -11.55 -23.97 -12.29
CA THR A 10 -11.91 -24.50 -10.98
C THR A 10 -10.70 -24.27 -10.08
N PHE A 11 -10.75 -23.21 -9.28
CA PHE A 11 -9.75 -22.92 -8.25
C PHE A 11 -9.48 -24.18 -7.43
N ASP A 12 -8.22 -24.60 -7.37
CA ASP A 12 -7.80 -25.69 -6.50
C ASP A 12 -7.98 -25.23 -5.04
N GLY A 13 -9.01 -25.75 -4.37
CA GLY A 13 -9.31 -25.42 -2.98
C GLY A 13 -8.13 -25.68 -2.04
N GLY A 14 -7.18 -26.54 -2.41
CA GLY A 14 -5.94 -26.76 -1.67
C GLY A 14 -5.01 -25.53 -1.66
N VAL A 15 -4.92 -24.80 -2.78
CA VAL A 15 -4.06 -23.61 -2.89
C VAL A 15 -4.57 -22.49 -1.99
N LEU A 16 -5.87 -22.19 -2.04
CA LEU A 16 -6.48 -21.15 -1.19
C LEU A 16 -6.38 -21.49 0.30
N ALA A 17 -6.53 -22.76 0.67
CA ALA A 17 -6.32 -23.20 2.05
C ALA A 17 -4.88 -22.97 2.52
N SER A 18 -3.89 -23.30 1.67
CA SER A 18 -2.47 -23.06 1.96
C SER A 18 -2.15 -21.57 2.16
N ILE A 19 -2.67 -20.69 1.30
CA ILE A 19 -2.48 -19.23 1.41
C ILE A 19 -3.02 -18.71 2.75
N ARG A 20 -4.22 -19.14 3.14
CA ARG A 20 -4.84 -18.73 4.41
C ARG A 20 -4.00 -19.15 5.61
N GLN A 21 -3.50 -20.38 5.60
CA GLN A 21 -2.63 -20.89 6.66
C GLN A 21 -1.34 -20.08 6.77
N SER A 22 -0.72 -19.74 5.64
CA SER A 22 0.48 -18.89 5.59
C SER A 22 0.22 -17.48 6.14
N ILE A 23 -0.91 -16.85 5.78
CA ILE A 23 -1.27 -15.52 6.27
C ILE A 23 -1.48 -15.52 7.79
N ALA A 24 -2.17 -16.53 8.34
CA ALA A 24 -2.35 -16.61 9.79
C ALA A 24 -1.05 -16.92 10.53
N ASP A 25 -0.16 -17.75 9.95
CA ASP A 25 1.16 -17.98 10.52
C ASP A 25 1.98 -16.68 10.58
N PHE A 26 1.95 -15.88 9.50
CA PHE A 26 2.56 -14.56 9.46
C PHE A 26 2.06 -13.64 10.58
N LEU A 27 0.73 -13.48 10.73
CA LEU A 27 0.15 -12.66 11.78
C LEU A 27 0.59 -13.13 13.18
N ARG A 28 0.52 -14.44 13.43
CA ARG A 28 0.94 -15.05 14.71
C ARG A 28 2.41 -14.78 15.01
N ARG A 29 3.30 -14.90 14.02
CA ARG A 29 4.75 -14.72 14.18
C ARG A 29 5.16 -13.28 14.44
N CYS A 30 4.39 -12.32 13.93
CA CYS A 30 4.54 -10.90 14.23
C CYS A 30 3.82 -10.48 15.54
N GLY A 31 3.20 -11.42 16.27
CA GLY A 31 2.42 -11.09 17.47
C GLY A 31 1.12 -10.33 17.21
N LEU A 32 0.68 -10.29 15.95
CA LEU A 32 -0.51 -9.55 15.51
C LEU A 32 -1.77 -10.38 15.72
N LYS A 33 -2.86 -9.71 16.10
CA LYS A 33 -4.15 -10.35 16.35
C LYS A 33 -5.18 -9.84 15.36
N TYR A 34 -6.02 -10.76 14.86
CA TYR A 34 -7.24 -10.37 14.17
C TYR A 34 -8.20 -9.73 15.16
N MET A 35 -8.70 -8.55 14.80
CA MET A 35 -9.77 -7.87 15.50
C MET A 35 -10.74 -7.37 14.44
N ASP A 36 -12.03 -7.62 14.64
CA ASP A 36 -13.05 -7.09 13.73
C ASP A 36 -13.06 -5.56 13.84
N VAL A 37 -12.99 -4.89 12.70
CA VAL A 37 -12.89 -3.43 12.61
C VAL A 37 -13.86 -2.95 11.56
N THR A 38 -14.60 -1.90 11.89
CA THR A 38 -15.48 -1.19 10.96
C THR A 38 -14.94 0.21 10.71
N ILE A 39 -15.27 0.77 9.56
CA ILE A 39 -14.95 2.16 9.22
C ILE A 39 -15.75 3.08 10.15
N ASP A 40 -15.10 4.12 10.67
CA ASP A 40 -15.76 5.17 11.45
C ASP A 40 -16.53 6.10 10.49
N GLU A 41 -17.85 5.98 10.49
CA GLU A 41 -18.75 6.76 9.63
C GLU A 41 -18.69 8.28 9.88
N ALA A 42 -18.44 8.69 11.13
CA ALA A 42 -18.34 10.10 11.48
C ALA A 42 -17.05 10.70 10.92
N TYR A 43 -15.92 10.01 11.14
CA TYR A 43 -14.63 10.42 10.58
C TYR A 43 -14.61 10.30 9.05
N HIS A 44 -15.28 9.29 8.47
CA HIS A 44 -15.47 9.20 7.01
C HIS A 44 -16.16 10.44 6.45
N SER A 45 -17.27 10.87 7.08
CA SER A 45 -18.01 12.06 6.67
C SER A 45 -17.15 13.33 6.79
N GLU A 46 -16.33 13.44 7.84
CA GLU A 46 -15.38 14.54 8.01
C GLU A 46 -14.31 14.56 6.92
N CYS A 47 -13.69 13.42 6.61
CA CYS A 47 -12.70 13.31 5.54
C CYS A 47 -13.27 13.62 4.16
N CYS A 48 -14.50 13.18 3.87
CA CYS A 48 -15.18 13.53 2.63
C CYS A 48 -15.48 15.03 2.54
N GLN A 49 -15.89 15.65 3.65
CA GLN A 49 -16.11 17.09 3.69
C GLN A 49 -14.80 17.87 3.49
N GLU A 50 -13.69 17.39 4.05
CA GLU A 50 -12.40 18.02 3.84
C GLU A 50 -11.91 17.88 2.40
N ALA A 51 -12.10 16.72 1.77
CA ALA A 51 -11.83 16.56 0.34
C ALA A 51 -12.59 17.60 -0.51
N ILE A 52 -13.86 17.88 -0.18
CA ILE A 52 -14.66 18.93 -0.83
C ILE A 52 -14.06 20.32 -0.57
N ASN A 53 -13.66 20.60 0.67
CA ASN A 53 -13.05 21.89 1.06
C ASN A 53 -11.75 22.16 0.31
N CYS A 54 -10.93 21.12 0.10
CA CYS A 54 -9.70 21.17 -0.70
C CYS A 54 -9.98 21.27 -2.22
N GLY A 55 -11.24 21.16 -2.64
CA GLY A 55 -11.63 21.18 -4.06
C GLY A 55 -11.29 19.90 -4.82
N PHE A 56 -11.12 18.78 -4.11
CA PHE A 56 -10.84 17.49 -4.73
C PHE A 56 -12.10 16.90 -5.37
N PRO A 57 -11.96 16.19 -6.49
CA PRO A 57 -13.11 15.66 -7.22
C PRO A 57 -13.81 14.56 -6.41
N MET A 58 -15.03 14.81 -5.97
CA MET A 58 -15.87 13.83 -5.25
C MET A 58 -16.93 13.18 -6.12
N ASP A 59 -17.15 13.69 -7.34
CA ASP A 59 -18.13 13.17 -8.29
C ASP A 59 -17.56 13.05 -9.72
N GLY A 60 -18.23 12.25 -10.56
CA GLY A 60 -17.88 12.09 -11.97
C GLY A 60 -16.65 11.22 -12.22
N LYS A 61 -16.11 11.29 -13.45
CA LYS A 61 -15.00 10.43 -13.93
C LYS A 61 -13.76 10.50 -13.02
N TYR A 62 -13.49 11.66 -12.46
CA TYR A 62 -12.30 11.92 -11.66
C TYR A 62 -12.55 11.76 -10.15
N SER A 63 -13.70 11.22 -9.74
CA SER A 63 -14.04 11.08 -8.32
C SER A 63 -13.02 10.24 -7.55
N ILE A 64 -12.68 10.68 -6.33
CA ILE A 64 -11.98 9.87 -5.31
C ILE A 64 -12.93 9.27 -4.27
N HIS A 65 -14.24 9.51 -4.35
CA HIS A 65 -15.21 9.10 -3.33
C HIS A 65 -15.20 7.60 -3.04
N GLU A 66 -15.10 6.76 -4.08
CA GLU A 66 -15.00 5.30 -3.95
C GLU A 66 -13.72 4.82 -3.24
N TYR A 67 -12.73 5.70 -3.09
CA TYR A 67 -11.43 5.43 -2.45
C TYR A 67 -11.32 6.05 -1.06
N MET A 68 -12.33 6.82 -0.62
CA MET A 68 -12.32 7.43 0.70
C MET A 68 -12.33 6.40 1.82
N ASP A 69 -13.05 5.28 1.65
CA ASP A 69 -12.98 4.15 2.58
C ASP A 69 -11.55 3.68 2.83
N VAL A 70 -10.71 3.66 1.78
CA VAL A 70 -9.31 3.25 1.88
C VAL A 70 -8.50 4.27 2.69
N GLY A 71 -8.66 5.56 2.38
CA GLY A 71 -7.99 6.63 3.12
C GLY A 71 -8.40 6.69 4.59
N VAL A 72 -9.70 6.59 4.85
CA VAL A 72 -10.28 6.63 6.20
C VAL A 72 -9.81 5.44 7.01
N ALA A 73 -9.85 4.23 6.43
CA ALA A 73 -9.34 3.04 7.09
C ALA A 73 -7.84 3.17 7.42
N MET A 74 -7.04 3.77 6.54
CA MET A 74 -5.61 3.99 6.77
C MET A 74 -5.39 4.95 7.95
N ALA A 75 -5.99 6.14 7.89
CA ALA A 75 -5.82 7.19 8.90
C ALA A 75 -6.39 6.83 10.28
N SER A 76 -7.51 6.10 10.32
CA SER A 76 -8.22 5.76 11.56
C SER A 76 -7.70 4.51 12.24
N ASN A 77 -6.87 3.72 11.55
CA ASN A 77 -6.32 2.50 12.12
C ASN A 77 -4.80 2.55 12.21
N ALA A 78 -4.10 2.80 11.11
CA ALA A 78 -2.64 2.77 11.05
C ALA A 78 -1.98 4.01 11.67
N TYR A 79 -2.65 5.15 11.69
CA TYR A 79 -2.04 6.42 12.14
C TYR A 79 -2.75 7.06 13.33
N THR A 80 -3.40 6.26 14.18
CA THR A 80 -4.17 6.75 15.34
C THR A 80 -3.36 7.52 16.38
N HIS A 81 -2.04 7.29 16.43
CA HIS A 81 -1.11 7.98 17.33
C HIS A 81 -0.67 9.35 16.81
N LEU A 82 -1.01 9.72 15.58
CA LEU A 82 -0.65 11.01 15.00
C LEU A 82 -1.71 12.09 15.29
N PRO A 83 -1.34 13.38 15.23
CA PRO A 83 -2.29 14.49 15.28
C PRO A 83 -3.28 14.46 14.11
N ASP A 84 -4.48 15.04 14.31
CA ASP A 84 -5.58 15.01 13.33
C ASP A 84 -5.19 15.57 11.95
N ALA A 85 -4.38 16.63 11.91
CA ALA A 85 -3.92 17.19 10.62
C ALA A 85 -3.09 16.19 9.79
N ALA A 86 -2.22 15.41 10.44
CA ALA A 86 -1.42 14.39 9.77
C ALA A 86 -2.29 13.19 9.35
N ARG A 87 -3.27 12.81 10.18
CA ARG A 87 -4.24 11.75 9.85
C ARG A 87 -5.13 12.14 8.67
N MET A 88 -5.61 13.38 8.63
CA MET A 88 -6.41 13.89 7.52
C MET A 88 -5.60 13.93 6.22
N TRP A 89 -4.37 14.46 6.26
CA TRP A 89 -3.47 14.45 5.11
C TRP A 89 -3.24 13.03 4.59
N MET A 90 -2.96 12.08 5.48
CA MET A 90 -2.74 10.68 5.10
C MET A 90 -4.00 10.03 4.52
N CYS A 91 -5.18 10.36 5.04
CA CYS A 91 -6.45 9.91 4.48
C CYS A 91 -6.60 10.34 3.02
N LEU A 92 -6.47 11.65 2.76
CA LEU A 92 -6.64 12.21 1.42
C LEU A 92 -5.55 11.73 0.46
N PHE A 93 -4.30 11.70 0.91
CA PHE A 93 -3.16 11.18 0.15
C PHE A 93 -3.38 9.73 -0.27
N THR A 94 -3.81 8.86 0.66
CA THR A 94 -4.08 7.45 0.39
C THR A 94 -5.23 7.28 -0.61
N ALA A 95 -6.33 8.04 -0.47
CA ALA A 95 -7.46 7.97 -1.38
C ALA A 95 -7.07 8.39 -2.81
N ILE A 96 -6.32 9.50 -2.95
CA ILE A 96 -5.84 10.00 -4.24
C ILE A 96 -4.85 9.01 -4.87
N ALA A 97 -3.86 8.53 -4.12
CA ALA A 97 -2.88 7.58 -4.62
C ALA A 97 -3.57 6.29 -5.10
N THR A 98 -4.54 5.77 -4.35
CA THR A 98 -5.29 4.57 -4.75
C THR A 98 -6.12 4.79 -6.01
N ARG A 99 -6.74 5.97 -6.17
CA ARG A 99 -7.48 6.31 -7.39
C ARG A 99 -6.57 6.39 -8.62
N ILE A 100 -5.35 6.90 -8.45
CA ILE A 100 -4.34 6.98 -9.53
C ILE A 100 -3.88 5.58 -9.93
N ASP A 101 -3.55 4.73 -8.96
CA ASP A 101 -3.17 3.33 -9.18
C ASP A 101 -4.25 2.58 -10.00
N ASP A 102 -5.52 2.76 -9.63
CA ASP A 102 -6.64 2.13 -10.33
C ASP A 102 -6.86 2.68 -11.76
N LYS A 103 -6.38 3.89 -12.11
CA LYS A 103 -6.44 4.39 -13.50
C LYS A 103 -5.68 3.48 -14.46
N VAL A 104 -4.52 2.99 -14.02
CA VAL A 104 -3.67 2.08 -14.81
C VAL A 104 -4.43 0.79 -15.09
N VAL A 105 -5.01 0.20 -14.04
CA VAL A 105 -5.78 -1.05 -14.12
C VAL A 105 -7.00 -0.92 -15.03
N ARG A 106 -7.62 0.27 -15.09
CA ARG A 106 -8.78 0.52 -15.96
C ARG A 106 -8.44 0.87 -17.40
N GLY A 107 -7.15 0.93 -17.76
CA GLY A 107 -6.72 1.35 -19.09
C GLY A 107 -7.20 2.75 -19.45
N GLU A 108 -7.31 3.64 -18.45
CA GLU A 108 -7.60 5.05 -18.70
C GLU A 108 -6.42 5.71 -19.45
N ASP A 109 -6.68 6.85 -20.09
CA ASP A 109 -5.63 7.60 -20.79
C ASP A 109 -4.49 8.00 -19.83
N MET A 110 -3.29 7.48 -20.11
CA MET A 110 -2.10 7.65 -19.29
C MET A 110 -1.29 8.89 -19.63
N ILE A 111 -1.63 9.63 -20.70
CA ILE A 111 -0.83 10.78 -21.19
C ILE A 111 -0.52 11.76 -20.06
N ASP A 112 -1.50 12.10 -19.24
CA ASP A 112 -1.28 13.08 -18.17
C ASP A 112 -0.49 12.53 -16.98
N VAL A 113 -0.51 11.22 -16.74
CA VAL A 113 0.32 10.55 -15.72
C VAL A 113 1.80 10.64 -16.11
N TYR A 114 2.14 10.39 -17.38
CA TYR A 114 3.51 10.53 -17.90
C TYR A 114 4.10 11.93 -17.69
N HIS A 115 3.25 12.97 -17.82
CA HIS A 115 3.69 14.35 -17.67
C HIS A 115 3.61 14.89 -16.24
N PHE A 116 3.12 14.11 -15.26
CA PHE A 116 2.91 14.61 -13.90
C PHE A 116 4.20 15.15 -13.28
N ASN A 117 5.29 14.36 -13.31
CA ASN A 117 6.56 14.74 -12.68
C ASN A 117 7.16 16.00 -13.33
N GLU A 118 7.14 16.07 -14.66
CA GLU A 118 7.63 17.23 -15.42
C GLU A 118 6.87 18.51 -15.04
N ARG A 119 5.53 18.42 -15.00
CA ARG A 119 4.65 19.52 -14.65
C ARG A 119 4.80 19.93 -13.19
N PHE A 120 4.91 18.96 -12.28
CA PHE A 120 5.10 19.21 -10.84
C PHE A 120 6.38 20.03 -10.58
N VAL A 121 7.51 19.59 -11.14
CA VAL A 121 8.82 20.26 -11.00
C VAL A 121 8.82 21.64 -11.66
N SER A 122 8.17 21.78 -12.81
CA SER A 122 8.09 23.04 -13.56
C SER A 122 6.97 23.97 -13.09
N CYS A 123 6.26 23.59 -12.01
CA CYS A 123 5.10 24.29 -11.46
C CYS A 123 4.04 24.62 -12.53
N GLN A 124 3.83 23.69 -13.47
CA GLN A 124 2.79 23.80 -14.50
C GLN A 124 1.50 23.13 -14.01
N PRO A 125 0.32 23.58 -14.50
CA PRO A 125 -0.94 22.91 -14.20
C PRO A 125 -0.92 21.43 -14.60
N GLN A 126 -1.55 20.59 -13.77
CA GLN A 126 -1.71 19.17 -14.06
C GLN A 126 -2.82 18.92 -15.09
N GLY A 127 -2.77 17.75 -15.72
CA GLY A 127 -3.63 17.43 -16.87
C GLY A 127 -5.05 17.04 -16.51
N ASP A 128 -5.26 16.56 -15.28
CA ASP A 128 -6.59 16.22 -14.78
C ASP A 128 -6.78 16.54 -13.29
N PRO A 129 -8.04 16.60 -12.81
CA PRO A 129 -8.34 17.00 -11.43
C PRO A 129 -7.73 16.12 -10.34
N ILE A 130 -7.53 14.81 -10.56
CA ILE A 130 -6.94 13.92 -9.55
C ILE A 130 -5.44 14.20 -9.44
N LEU A 131 -4.76 14.37 -10.58
CA LEU A 131 -3.36 14.74 -10.60
C LEU A 131 -3.14 16.12 -9.96
N ASN A 132 -4.06 17.07 -10.19
CA ASN A 132 -4.02 18.35 -9.50
C ASN A 132 -4.21 18.19 -7.97
N ALA A 133 -5.07 17.27 -7.52
CA ALA A 133 -5.24 16.97 -6.10
C ALA A 133 -3.94 16.41 -5.48
N LEU A 134 -3.25 15.50 -6.18
CA LEU A 134 -1.96 14.97 -5.73
C LEU A 134 -0.90 16.09 -5.64
N ASP A 135 -0.84 16.97 -6.64
CA ASP A 135 0.07 18.12 -6.66
C ASP A 135 -0.14 19.02 -5.43
N VAL A 136 -1.39 19.39 -5.13
CA VAL A 136 -1.76 20.19 -3.95
C VAL A 136 -1.29 19.52 -2.65
N ILE A 137 -1.64 18.25 -2.44
CA ILE A 137 -1.25 17.49 -1.24
C ILE A 137 0.27 17.42 -1.09
N LEU A 138 1.01 17.21 -2.17
CA LEU A 138 2.47 17.16 -2.14
C LEU A 138 3.10 18.51 -1.81
N ARG A 139 2.49 19.63 -2.19
CA ARG A 139 3.01 20.96 -1.80
C ARG A 139 2.79 21.25 -0.32
N GLU A 140 1.74 20.68 0.28
CA GLU A 140 1.42 20.86 1.70
C GLU A 140 2.38 20.13 2.64
N ILE A 141 3.06 19.06 2.17
CA ILE A 141 3.91 18.22 3.04
C ILE A 141 5.04 18.99 3.72
N ALA A 142 5.51 20.09 3.12
CA ALA A 142 6.54 20.96 3.70
C ALA A 142 6.07 21.70 4.96
N SER A 143 4.75 21.79 5.19
CA SER A 143 4.18 22.37 6.40
C SER A 143 4.03 21.35 7.55
N LEU A 144 4.03 20.05 7.24
CA LEU A 144 3.81 18.98 8.21
C LEU A 144 5.10 18.36 8.74
N HIS A 145 6.15 18.35 7.92
CA HIS A 145 7.41 17.66 8.22
C HIS A 145 8.65 18.51 7.93
N SER A 146 9.80 18.04 8.41
CA SER A 146 11.10 18.66 8.14
C SER A 146 11.44 18.62 6.65
N PRO A 147 12.27 19.55 6.13
CA PRO A 147 12.65 19.57 4.71
C PRO A 147 13.21 18.24 4.19
N LEU A 148 13.95 17.50 5.02
CA LEU A 148 14.47 16.18 4.66
C LEU A 148 13.33 15.18 4.45
N VAL A 149 12.43 15.07 5.43
CA VAL A 149 11.32 14.11 5.38
C VAL A 149 10.34 14.46 4.25
N SER A 150 9.98 15.74 4.12
CA SER A 150 9.16 16.23 3.01
C SER A 150 9.78 15.89 1.65
N SER A 151 11.12 16.03 1.51
CA SER A 151 11.81 15.70 0.26
C SER A 151 11.79 14.20 -0.05
N LEU A 152 11.93 13.34 0.97
CA LEU A 152 11.86 11.88 0.81
C LEU A 152 10.45 11.43 0.42
N ILE A 153 9.42 11.99 1.06
CA ILE A 153 8.01 11.71 0.74
C ILE A 153 7.72 12.14 -0.71
N THR A 154 8.09 13.36 -1.09
CA THR A 154 7.92 13.85 -2.47
C THR A 154 8.64 12.95 -3.46
N ALA A 155 9.90 12.59 -3.20
CA ALA A 155 10.65 11.70 -4.09
C ALA A 155 9.97 10.33 -4.26
N SER A 156 9.47 9.74 -3.16
CA SER A 156 8.72 8.49 -3.21
C SER A 156 7.43 8.60 -4.01
N THR A 157 6.72 9.72 -3.93
CA THR A 157 5.51 9.94 -4.72
C THR A 157 5.81 10.14 -6.20
N LEU A 158 6.88 10.85 -6.54
CA LEU A 158 7.31 10.96 -7.94
C LEU A 158 7.75 9.60 -8.51
N ASN A 159 8.38 8.74 -7.70
CA ASN A 159 8.72 7.37 -8.09
C ASN A 159 7.46 6.51 -8.32
N PHE A 160 6.43 6.66 -7.50
CA PHE A 160 5.15 5.97 -7.71
C PHE A 160 4.49 6.37 -9.03
N MET A 161 4.53 7.65 -9.40
CA MET A 161 4.02 8.09 -10.70
C MET A 161 4.79 7.45 -11.86
N VAL A 162 6.13 7.33 -11.73
CA VAL A 162 6.96 6.60 -12.69
C VAL A 162 6.59 5.11 -12.72
N ALA A 163 6.29 4.52 -11.56
CA ALA A 163 5.89 3.12 -11.47
C ALA A 163 4.57 2.84 -12.21
N ASN A 164 3.57 3.72 -12.07
CA ASN A 164 2.30 3.61 -12.81
C ASN A 164 2.53 3.60 -14.33
N CYS A 165 3.42 4.45 -14.83
CA CYS A 165 3.83 4.44 -16.24
C CYS A 165 4.58 3.15 -16.61
N LEU A 166 5.50 2.69 -15.75
CA LEU A 166 6.25 1.47 -15.98
C LEU A 166 5.33 0.24 -16.06
N ASP A 167 4.36 0.13 -15.15
CA ASP A 167 3.40 -0.97 -15.11
C ASP A 167 2.54 -0.97 -16.37
N PHE A 168 2.10 0.21 -16.84
CA PHE A 168 1.41 0.35 -18.12
C PHE A 168 2.27 -0.09 -19.32
N GLU A 169 3.54 0.31 -19.39
CA GLU A 169 4.44 -0.10 -20.48
C GLU A 169 4.81 -1.58 -20.46
N THR A 170 4.70 -2.22 -19.30
CA THR A 170 5.19 -3.59 -19.08
C THR A 170 4.08 -4.60 -18.80
N GLU A 171 2.81 -4.24 -19.02
CA GLU A 171 1.64 -5.08 -18.75
C GLU A 171 1.78 -6.52 -19.34
N ASP A 172 2.24 -6.62 -20.59
CA ASP A 172 2.43 -7.90 -21.29
C ASP A 172 3.89 -8.40 -21.30
N MET A 173 4.78 -7.75 -20.54
CA MET A 173 6.21 -8.05 -20.56
C MET A 173 6.49 -9.41 -19.91
N GLN A 174 7.23 -10.26 -20.62
CA GLN A 174 7.74 -11.50 -20.05
C GLN A 174 8.90 -11.23 -19.10
N ILE A 175 8.77 -11.71 -17.86
CA ILE A 175 9.78 -11.53 -16.83
C ILE A 175 10.92 -12.51 -17.05
N SER A 176 12.13 -11.98 -17.16
CA SER A 176 13.34 -12.78 -17.34
C SER A 176 13.79 -13.42 -16.02
N PRO A 177 14.00 -14.75 -15.96
CA PRO A 177 14.64 -15.39 -14.81
C PRO A 177 16.09 -14.93 -14.57
N LYS A 178 16.68 -14.20 -15.51
CA LYS A 178 18.01 -13.59 -15.39
C LYS A 178 17.97 -12.20 -14.73
N ALA A 179 16.80 -11.73 -14.32
CA ALA A 179 16.59 -10.45 -13.65
C ALA A 179 15.99 -10.63 -12.25
N PRO A 180 16.68 -11.33 -11.32
CA PRO A 180 16.11 -11.71 -10.01
C PRO A 180 15.82 -10.52 -9.08
N LEU A 181 16.39 -9.34 -9.35
CA LEU A 181 16.19 -8.10 -8.58
C LEU A 181 15.16 -7.16 -9.19
N TYR A 182 14.65 -7.47 -10.39
CA TYR A 182 13.60 -6.65 -11.01
C TYR A 182 12.33 -6.53 -10.16
N PRO A 183 11.84 -7.61 -9.49
CA PRO A 183 10.70 -7.46 -8.58
C PRO A 183 10.94 -6.41 -7.50
N GLU A 184 12.09 -6.47 -6.82
CA GLU A 184 12.45 -5.55 -5.74
C GLU A 184 12.56 -4.11 -6.25
N TYR A 185 13.11 -3.91 -7.45
CA TYR A 185 13.18 -2.59 -8.09
C TYR A 185 11.78 -2.04 -8.43
N SER A 186 10.93 -2.84 -9.07
CA SER A 186 9.55 -2.43 -9.39
C SER A 186 8.79 -2.06 -8.13
N ARG A 187 8.85 -2.90 -7.08
CA ARG A 187 8.16 -2.66 -5.81
C ARG A 187 8.71 -1.47 -5.03
N LEU A 188 10.00 -1.17 -5.15
CA LEU A 188 10.59 0.05 -4.57
C LEU A 188 9.99 1.32 -5.18
N LEU A 189 9.68 1.31 -6.48
CA LEU A 189 9.05 2.45 -7.15
C LEU A 189 7.55 2.52 -6.84
N SER A 190 6.81 1.41 -6.96
CA SER A 190 5.35 1.39 -6.84
C SER A 190 4.84 1.44 -5.40
N GLY A 191 5.63 1.00 -4.42
CA GLY A 191 5.15 0.86 -3.04
C GLY A 191 4.82 2.17 -2.31
N LEU A 192 5.18 3.33 -2.87
CA LEU A 192 4.96 4.65 -2.25
C LEU A 192 5.51 4.71 -0.81
N VAL A 193 6.55 3.91 -0.56
CA VAL A 193 6.82 3.36 0.76
C VAL A 193 7.36 4.38 1.73
N ASP A 194 8.18 5.34 1.28
CA ASP A 194 8.67 6.40 2.17
C ASP A 194 7.54 7.37 2.53
N GLY A 195 6.54 7.51 1.65
CA GLY A 195 5.33 8.28 1.92
C GLY A 195 4.57 7.76 3.14
N TYR A 196 4.42 6.44 3.25
CA TYR A 196 3.77 5.81 4.41
C TYR A 196 4.72 5.69 5.61
N VAL A 197 5.93 5.16 5.40
CA VAL A 197 6.86 4.85 6.49
C VAL A 197 7.29 6.09 7.26
N LEU A 198 7.58 7.21 6.58
CA LEU A 198 8.05 8.41 7.28
C LEU A 198 6.95 9.09 8.09
N PHE A 199 5.68 8.90 7.71
CA PHE A 199 4.54 9.38 8.49
C PHE A 199 4.30 8.58 9.75
N ILE A 200 4.85 7.37 9.88
CA ILE A 200 4.74 6.59 11.12
C ILE A 200 5.23 7.42 12.31
N PHE A 201 6.27 8.22 12.11
CA PHE A 201 6.94 8.95 13.18
C PHE A 201 6.38 10.37 13.33
N PRO A 202 6.09 10.83 14.57
CA PRO A 202 5.71 12.22 14.82
C PRO A 202 6.70 13.21 14.21
N SER A 203 6.20 14.31 13.63
CA SER A 203 7.04 15.24 12.85
C SER A 203 8.13 15.94 13.67
N MET A 204 7.97 16.00 14.99
CA MET A 204 8.94 16.56 15.93
C MET A 204 10.02 15.57 16.35
N LEU A 205 9.87 14.27 16.05
CA LEU A 205 10.81 13.24 16.42
C LEU A 205 12.10 13.35 15.56
N PRO A 206 13.30 13.38 16.16
CA PRO A 206 14.54 13.46 15.39
C PRO A 206 14.70 12.28 14.44
N THR A 207 15.00 12.55 13.18
CA THR A 207 15.20 11.51 12.14
C THR A 207 16.27 10.49 12.53
N THR A 208 17.26 10.87 13.32
CA THR A 208 18.29 9.96 13.83
C THR A 208 17.76 8.83 14.72
N GLU A 209 16.54 8.94 15.25
CA GLU A 209 15.94 7.92 16.11
C GLU A 209 15.35 6.72 15.33
N TYR A 210 15.00 6.91 14.06
CA TYR A 210 14.31 5.88 13.27
C TYR A 210 14.90 5.61 11.89
N ILE A 211 15.72 6.53 11.34
CA ILE A 211 16.14 6.45 9.93
C ILE A 211 16.94 5.18 9.60
N GLN A 212 17.67 4.62 10.57
CA GLN A 212 18.41 3.38 10.37
C GLN A 212 17.49 2.17 10.15
N CYS A 213 16.26 2.20 10.67
CA CYS A 213 15.31 1.12 10.50
C CYS A 213 14.53 1.23 9.17
N MET A 214 14.75 2.28 8.36
CA MET A 214 14.05 2.50 7.09
C MET A 214 14.10 1.30 6.13
N PRO A 215 15.24 0.61 5.90
CA PRO A 215 15.27 -0.55 5.01
C PRO A 215 14.30 -1.64 5.44
N ASP A 216 14.28 -1.97 6.73
CA ASP A 216 13.36 -2.97 7.28
C ASP A 216 11.91 -2.48 7.31
N LEU A 217 11.67 -1.18 7.60
CA LEU A 217 10.34 -0.59 7.56
C LEU A 217 9.72 -0.69 6.16
N ARG A 218 10.52 -0.48 5.11
CA ARG A 218 10.07 -0.63 3.72
C ARG A 218 9.65 -2.06 3.41
N ILE A 219 10.43 -3.04 3.88
CA ILE A 219 10.10 -4.46 3.79
C ILE A 219 8.78 -4.71 4.50
N VAL A 220 8.63 -4.28 5.75
CA VAL A 220 7.42 -4.50 6.54
C VAL A 220 6.19 -3.92 5.86
N VAL A 221 6.21 -2.65 5.42
CA VAL A 221 5.02 -2.01 4.85
C VAL A 221 4.62 -2.62 3.51
N ASN A 222 5.55 -2.76 2.57
CA ASN A 222 5.25 -3.28 1.24
C ASN A 222 4.86 -4.76 1.30
N HIS A 223 5.67 -5.58 1.96
CA HIS A 223 5.45 -7.02 1.97
C HIS A 223 4.23 -7.41 2.80
N THR A 224 3.92 -6.69 3.89
CA THR A 224 2.67 -6.94 4.62
C THR A 224 1.47 -6.69 3.73
N ASN A 225 1.50 -5.63 2.91
CA ASN A 225 0.44 -5.41 1.93
C ASN A 225 0.35 -6.57 0.92
N ASP A 226 1.48 -6.98 0.32
CA ASP A 226 1.52 -8.09 -0.63
C ASP A 226 1.06 -9.42 -0.01
N ILE A 227 1.44 -9.72 1.24
CA ILE A 227 1.02 -10.92 1.98
C ILE A 227 -0.49 -10.91 2.25
N LEU A 228 -1.01 -9.79 2.77
CA LEU A 228 -2.42 -9.68 3.16
C LEU A 228 -3.36 -9.49 1.96
N SER A 229 -2.85 -9.03 0.82
CA SER A 229 -3.58 -8.91 -0.43
C SER A 229 -3.55 -10.18 -1.28
N TYR A 230 -2.57 -11.06 -1.08
CA TYR A 230 -2.38 -12.20 -1.96
C TYR A 230 -3.60 -13.12 -2.10
N TYR A 231 -4.32 -13.36 -1.00
CA TYR A 231 -5.53 -14.18 -1.05
C TYR A 231 -6.60 -13.62 -2.00
N LYS A 232 -6.83 -12.30 -1.99
CA LYS A 232 -7.81 -11.68 -2.91
C LYS A 232 -7.31 -11.72 -4.36
N GLU A 233 -6.01 -11.54 -4.58
CA GLU A 233 -5.39 -11.51 -5.91
C GLU A 233 -5.44 -12.89 -6.56
N GLU A 234 -5.05 -13.92 -5.82
CA GLU A 234 -5.13 -15.29 -6.31
C GLU A 234 -6.59 -15.65 -6.64
N MET A 235 -7.56 -15.33 -5.76
CA MET A 235 -8.99 -15.53 -6.05
C MET A 235 -9.51 -14.80 -7.30
N GLN A 236 -8.89 -13.68 -7.68
CA GLN A 236 -9.24 -12.89 -8.86
C GLN A 236 -8.49 -13.37 -10.11
N GLY A 237 -7.55 -14.31 -9.97
CA GLY A 237 -6.67 -14.72 -11.06
C GLY A 237 -5.66 -13.64 -11.45
N ASP A 238 -5.41 -12.67 -10.56
CA ASP A 238 -4.46 -11.61 -10.78
C ASP A 238 -3.02 -12.16 -10.71
N ASN A 239 -2.28 -11.93 -11.78
CA ASN A 239 -0.87 -12.33 -11.91
C ASN A 239 0.06 -11.12 -12.05
N ALA A 240 -0.48 -9.90 -12.05
CA ALA A 240 0.27 -8.64 -12.10
C ALA A 240 0.57 -8.14 -10.67
N ASN A 241 1.05 -9.04 -9.81
CA ASN A 241 1.41 -8.73 -8.42
C ASN A 241 2.84 -9.14 -8.10
N TYR A 242 3.36 -8.60 -6.99
CA TYR A 242 4.74 -8.79 -6.56
C TYR A 242 5.12 -10.27 -6.37
N LEU A 243 4.22 -11.09 -5.82
CA LEU A 243 4.46 -12.51 -5.61
C LEU A 243 4.58 -13.29 -6.91
N SER A 244 3.74 -12.98 -7.89
CA SER A 244 3.82 -13.56 -9.23
C SER A 244 5.12 -13.17 -9.94
N LEU A 245 5.53 -11.90 -9.79
CA LEU A 245 6.78 -11.36 -10.31
C LEU A 245 8.02 -12.02 -9.65
N MET A 246 7.98 -12.23 -8.33
CA MET A 246 9.01 -12.98 -7.60
C MET A 246 9.10 -14.43 -8.06
N ALA A 247 7.95 -15.13 -8.14
CA ALA A 247 7.89 -16.53 -8.55
C ALA A 247 8.50 -16.72 -9.95
N ALA A 248 8.11 -15.86 -10.91
CA ALA A 248 8.62 -15.86 -12.28
C ALA A 248 10.13 -15.58 -12.36
N SER A 249 10.60 -14.53 -11.68
CA SER A 249 12.03 -14.14 -11.73
C SER A 249 12.97 -15.16 -11.07
N ARG A 250 12.45 -16.00 -10.15
CA ARG A 250 13.24 -17.01 -9.41
C ARG A 250 13.01 -18.44 -9.88
N THR A 251 12.14 -18.68 -10.86
CA THR A 251 11.72 -20.02 -11.29
C THR A 251 11.21 -20.87 -10.10
N SER A 252 10.39 -20.24 -9.25
CA SER A 252 9.81 -20.85 -8.04
C SER A 252 8.28 -20.83 -8.08
N THR A 253 7.61 -21.53 -7.16
CA THR A 253 6.15 -21.44 -7.07
C THR A 253 5.72 -20.17 -6.36
N LYS A 254 4.48 -19.69 -6.59
CA LYS A 254 3.93 -18.55 -5.83
C LYS A 254 3.85 -18.83 -4.32
N GLN A 255 3.63 -20.10 -3.93
CA GLN A 255 3.65 -20.52 -2.54
C GLN A 255 5.05 -20.38 -1.93
N ASP A 256 6.11 -20.78 -2.64
CA ASP A 256 7.49 -20.60 -2.17
C ASP A 256 7.83 -19.11 -2.04
N ALA A 257 7.42 -18.29 -3.00
CA ALA A 257 7.59 -16.85 -2.95
C ALA A 257 6.86 -16.22 -1.75
N LEU A 258 5.63 -16.67 -1.43
CA LEU A 258 4.88 -16.22 -0.26
C LEU A 258 5.60 -16.58 1.05
N LEU A 259 6.13 -17.80 1.17
CA LEU A 259 6.87 -18.22 2.34
C LEU A 259 8.17 -17.41 2.51
N GLU A 260 8.93 -17.20 1.43
CA GLU A 260 10.12 -16.34 1.44
C GLU A 260 9.77 -14.91 1.88
N LEU A 261 8.64 -14.38 1.40
CA LEU A 261 8.17 -13.05 1.72
C LEU A 261 7.82 -12.91 3.21
N ILE A 262 7.13 -13.91 3.76
CA ILE A 262 6.77 -13.98 5.18
C ILE A 262 8.03 -14.02 6.05
N GLU A 263 9.00 -14.88 5.73
CA GLU A 263 10.27 -14.96 6.49
C GLU A 263 10.99 -13.62 6.54
N LYS A 264 11.16 -12.96 5.38
CA LYS A 264 11.79 -11.64 5.30
C LYS A 264 11.05 -10.59 6.11
N THR A 265 9.71 -10.60 6.05
CA THR A 265 8.88 -9.60 6.73
C THR A 265 8.91 -9.78 8.25
N VAL A 266 8.85 -11.02 8.72
CA VAL A 266 8.97 -11.35 10.16
C VAL A 266 10.36 -10.97 10.68
N GLN A 267 11.43 -11.25 9.93
CA GLN A 267 12.77 -10.86 10.34
C GLN A 267 12.94 -9.34 10.40
N ALA A 268 12.47 -8.63 9.37
CA ALA A 268 12.50 -7.16 9.33
C ALA A 268 11.71 -6.54 10.49
N HIS A 269 10.55 -7.10 10.83
CA HIS A 269 9.78 -6.69 12.00
C HIS A 269 10.60 -6.80 13.30
N HIS A 270 11.24 -7.95 13.55
CA HIS A 270 12.08 -8.12 14.74
C HIS A 270 13.29 -7.17 14.74
N ASN A 271 13.95 -6.98 13.59
CA ASN A 271 15.05 -6.03 13.47
C ASN A 271 14.61 -4.62 13.85
N ILE A 272 13.42 -4.17 13.42
CA ILE A 272 12.90 -2.85 13.78
C ILE A 272 12.67 -2.76 15.29
N LEU A 273 12.09 -3.78 15.92
CA LEU A 273 11.86 -3.80 17.37
C LEU A 273 13.17 -3.76 18.17
N GLU A 274 14.26 -4.33 17.65
CA GLU A 274 15.59 -4.26 18.27
C GLU A 274 16.30 -2.93 17.98
N CYS A 275 16.14 -2.40 16.77
CA CYS A 275 16.68 -1.13 16.27
C CYS A 275 16.08 0.07 17.00
N LEU A 276 14.75 0.07 17.16
CA LEU A 276 14.02 1.06 17.93
C LEU A 276 14.15 0.73 19.42
N ARG A 277 14.69 1.64 20.21
CA ARG A 277 14.84 1.45 21.66
C ARG A 277 13.45 1.19 22.30
N PRO A 278 13.20 0.04 22.95
CA PRO A 278 11.90 -0.23 23.56
C PRO A 278 11.47 0.86 24.54
N GLY A 279 10.23 1.33 24.41
CA GLY A 279 9.66 2.44 25.18
C GLY A 279 10.11 3.84 24.75
N SER A 280 10.78 3.98 23.60
CA SER A 280 10.92 5.28 22.94
C SER A 280 9.65 5.64 22.17
N GLU A 281 9.45 6.93 21.92
CA GLU A 281 8.35 7.42 21.08
C GLU A 281 8.40 6.80 19.66
N ALA A 282 9.60 6.58 19.12
CA ALA A 282 9.79 5.90 17.83
C ALA A 282 9.26 4.45 17.86
N TYR A 283 9.60 3.71 18.92
CA TYR A 283 9.16 2.32 19.11
C TYR A 283 7.64 2.24 19.23
N ASP A 284 7.06 3.07 20.09
CA ASP A 284 5.61 3.08 20.34
C ASP A 284 4.83 3.48 19.08
N ALA A 285 5.34 4.45 18.31
CA ALA A 285 4.77 4.86 17.04
C ALA A 285 4.77 3.72 16.01
N TYR A 286 5.88 2.97 15.90
CA TYR A 286 5.97 1.83 15.00
C TYR A 286 5.03 0.68 15.39
N VAL A 287 4.98 0.31 16.67
CA VAL A 287 4.11 -0.77 17.16
C VAL A 287 2.64 -0.40 16.95
N SER A 288 2.26 0.82 17.33
CA SER A 288 0.92 1.37 17.08
C SER A 288 0.55 1.31 15.60
N PHE A 289 1.47 1.77 14.74
CA PHE A 289 1.28 1.72 13.30
C PHE A 289 1.11 0.30 12.77
N PHE A 290 1.98 -0.65 13.15
CA PHE A 290 1.95 -1.97 12.55
C PHE A 290 0.69 -2.76 12.94
N GLU A 291 0.26 -2.67 14.19
CA GLU A 291 -1.04 -3.20 14.63
C GLU A 291 -2.19 -2.53 13.87
N GLY A 292 -2.13 -1.20 13.74
CA GLY A 292 -3.10 -0.40 13.00
C GLY A 292 -3.16 -0.71 11.50
N TYR A 293 -2.03 -1.06 10.89
CA TYR A 293 -1.92 -1.38 9.48
C TYR A 293 -2.59 -2.73 9.16
N VAL A 294 -2.56 -3.68 10.09
CA VAL A 294 -3.38 -4.90 9.98
C VAL A 294 -4.86 -4.57 10.09
N LYS A 295 -5.26 -3.73 11.06
CA LYS A 295 -6.66 -3.29 11.20
C LYS A 295 -7.18 -2.60 9.94
N PHE A 296 -6.35 -1.81 9.25
CA PHE A 296 -6.67 -1.25 7.93
C PHE A 296 -7.03 -2.35 6.91
N HIS A 297 -6.23 -3.42 6.82
CA HIS A 297 -6.52 -4.55 5.94
C HIS A 297 -7.78 -5.31 6.37
N VAL A 298 -8.10 -5.35 7.68
CA VAL A 298 -9.33 -6.00 8.17
C VAL A 298 -10.57 -5.16 7.84
N ALA A 299 -10.50 -3.84 8.04
CA ALA A 299 -11.62 -2.92 7.82
C ALA A 299 -12.10 -2.93 6.36
N LEU A 300 -11.17 -3.12 5.42
CA LEU A 300 -11.47 -3.14 4.00
C LEU A 300 -11.84 -4.55 3.54
N LYS A 301 -13.14 -4.76 3.30
CA LYS A 301 -13.72 -6.04 2.84
C LYS A 301 -13.01 -6.65 1.62
N ARG A 302 -12.37 -5.81 0.78
CA ARG A 302 -11.62 -6.24 -0.41
C ARG A 302 -10.54 -7.29 -0.10
N TYR A 303 -9.93 -7.28 1.09
CA TYR A 303 -8.86 -8.21 1.48
C TYR A 303 -9.36 -9.55 2.03
N LYS A 304 -10.66 -9.67 2.32
CA LYS A 304 -11.30 -10.92 2.78
C LYS A 304 -10.67 -11.55 4.03
N LEU A 305 -9.98 -10.77 4.88
CA LEU A 305 -9.31 -11.30 6.08
C LEU A 305 -10.27 -11.99 7.05
N LYS A 306 -11.54 -11.57 7.10
CA LYS A 306 -12.57 -12.26 7.87
C LYS A 306 -12.75 -13.73 7.44
N ASP A 307 -12.77 -13.98 6.13
CA ASP A 307 -12.91 -15.33 5.57
C ASP A 307 -11.68 -16.18 5.90
N ILE A 308 -10.49 -15.57 5.84
CA ILE A 308 -9.22 -16.21 6.22
C ILE A 308 -9.26 -16.66 7.68
N MET A 309 -9.68 -15.78 8.60
CA MET A 309 -9.61 -16.06 10.03
C MET A 309 -10.75 -16.95 10.55
N ALA A 310 -11.93 -16.88 9.93
CA ALA A 310 -13.08 -17.71 10.31
C ALA A 310 -12.82 -19.21 10.10
N GLU A 311 -12.18 -19.57 8.98
CA GLU A 311 -11.94 -20.97 8.65
C GLU A 311 -10.82 -21.61 9.48
N ILE A 312 -9.82 -20.82 9.89
CA ILE A 312 -8.72 -21.27 10.76
C ILE A 312 -9.19 -21.52 12.18
N SER A 313 -10.19 -20.76 12.65
CA SER A 313 -10.81 -21.00 13.96
C SER A 313 -11.68 -22.26 13.99
N SER A 314 -11.97 -22.84 12.82
CA SER A 314 -12.77 -24.06 12.65
C SER A 314 -11.96 -25.31 12.29
N SER A 315 -10.63 -25.19 12.16
CA SER A 315 -9.69 -26.29 11.92
C SER A 315 -8.91 -26.66 13.19
#